data_AF-A0A956SYF2-F1
#
_entry.id   AF-A0A956SYF2-F1
#
_cell.length_a   1.000
_cell.length_b   1.000
_cell.length_c   1.000
_cell.angle_alpha   90.00
_cell.angle_beta   90.00
_cell.angle_gamma   90.00
#
_symmetry.space_group_name_H-M   'P 1'
#
loop_
_entity.id
_entity.type
_entity.pdbx_description
1 polymer ?
#
loop_
_entity_poly.entity_id
_entity_poly.type
_entity_poly.pdbx_seq_one_letter_code
_entity_poly.pdbx_strand_id
1 'polypeptide(L)' 'MEHRLDKAYPKHQAGKYKSLKNASSFVLQMILFVTPWLLWNGRPVALLDLPGRKVHLFGWTFWP' A
#
# COMPACT_ATOMS: atom_id res chain seq x y z
N MET A 1 -49.01 14.35 -10.01
CA MET A 1 -47.94 14.92 -9.15
C MET A 1 -46.77 13.96 -9.21
N GLU A 2 -45.85 14.17 -10.17
CA GLU A 2 -44.72 13.25 -10.40
C GLU A 2 -43.54 13.65 -9.50
N HIS A 3 -43.20 12.82 -8.51
CA HIS A 3 -42.06 13.02 -7.64
C HIS A 3 -40.77 12.63 -8.39
N ARG A 4 -40.11 13.62 -9.01
CA ARG A 4 -38.74 13.48 -9.54
C ARG A 4 -37.80 13.31 -8.35
N LEU A 5 -37.41 12.07 -8.04
CA LEU A 5 -36.28 11.82 -7.15
C LEU A 5 -35.03 12.36 -7.83
N ASP A 6 -34.58 13.53 -7.38
CA ASP A 6 -33.37 14.17 -7.87
C ASP A 6 -32.19 13.22 -7.59
N LYS A 7 -31.76 12.49 -8.63
CA LYS A 7 -30.63 11.58 -8.54
C LYS A 7 -29.42 12.42 -8.18
N ALA A 8 -28.96 12.30 -6.93
CA ALA A 8 -27.70 12.84 -6.50
C ALA A 8 -26.57 12.15 -7.27
N TYR A 9 -26.24 12.69 -8.45
CA TYR A 9 -25.07 12.29 -9.19
C TYR A 9 -23.83 12.67 -8.37
N PRO A 10 -22.86 11.76 -8.19
CA PRO A 10 -21.60 12.11 -7.56
C PRO A 10 -20.94 13.19 -8.41
N LYS A 11 -21.04 14.45 -7.97
CA LYS A 11 -20.33 15.57 -8.59
C LYS A 11 -18.85 15.23 -8.51
N HIS A 12 -18.15 15.34 -9.63
CA HIS A 12 -16.72 15.05 -9.70
C HIS A 12 -15.99 16.01 -8.74
N GLN A 13 -15.70 15.53 -7.52
CA GLN A 13 -14.99 16.34 -6.55
C GLN A 13 -13.54 16.45 -7.03
N ALA A 14 -13.17 17.55 -7.66
CA ALA A 14 -11.79 17.92 -7.92
C ALA A 14 -11.35 18.81 -6.75
N GLY A 15 -10.31 18.40 -6.03
CA GLY A 15 -9.84 19.15 -4.86
C GLY A 15 -8.46 18.70 -4.41
N LYS A 16 -7.69 19.62 -3.84
CA LYS A 16 -6.33 19.38 -3.35
C LYS A 16 -6.27 18.21 -2.37
N TYR A 17 -7.24 18.12 -1.44
CA TYR A 17 -7.33 17.02 -0.46
C TYR A 17 -7.61 15.65 -1.08
N LYS A 18 -8.42 15.58 -2.15
CA LYS A 18 -8.66 14.31 -2.87
C LYS A 18 -7.39 13.84 -3.58
N SER A 19 -6.67 14.76 -4.23
CA SER A 19 -5.40 14.45 -4.86
C SER A 19 -4.36 13.99 -3.83
N LEU A 20 -4.30 14.66 -2.67
CA LEU A 20 -3.41 14.26 -1.59
C LEU A 20 -3.75 12.88 -1.06
N LYS A 21 -5.03 12.59 -0.79
CA LYS A 21 -5.46 11.26 -0.36
C LYS A 21 -5.05 10.18 -1.36
N ASN A 22 -5.33 10.41 -2.64
CA ASN A 22 -4.98 9.47 -3.69
C ASN A 22 -3.47 9.29 -3.81
N ALA A 23 -2.69 10.37 -3.70
CA ALA A 23 -1.23 10.31 -3.70
C ALA A 23 -0.71 9.53 -2.49
N SER A 24 -1.22 9.79 -1.28
CA SER A 24 -0.84 9.03 -0.08
C SER A 24 -1.18 7.55 -0.20
N SER A 25 -2.36 7.20 -0.72
CA SER A 25 -2.74 5.80 -0.99
C SER A 25 -1.79 5.15 -2.00
N PHE A 26 -1.50 5.84 -3.10
CA PHE A 26 -0.61 5.34 -4.13
C PHE A 26 0.84 5.17 -3.64
N VAL A 27 1.35 6.13 -2.87
CA VAL A 27 2.68 6.07 -2.25
C VAL A 27 2.77 4.89 -1.29
N LEU A 28 1.75 4.69 -0.44
CA LEU A 28 1.74 3.56 0.49
C LEU A 28 1.71 2.22 -0.26
N GLN A 29 0.91 2.12 -1.32
CA GLN A 29 0.88 0.93 -2.18
C GLN A 29 2.25 0.70 -2.82
N MET A 30 2.86 1.72 -3.43
CA MET A 30 4.19 1.61 -4.02
C MET A 30 5.21 1.10 -3.01
N ILE A 31 5.23 1.65 -1.78
CA ILE A 31 6.16 1.19 -0.74
C ILE A 31 5.91 -0.27 -0.39
N LEU A 32 4.66 -0.65 -0.11
CA LEU A 32 4.33 -2.02 0.30
C LEU A 32 4.64 -3.06 -0.78
N PHE A 33 4.44 -2.71 -2.06
CA PHE A 33 4.70 -3.60 -3.18
C PHE A 33 6.19 -3.63 -3.57
N VAL A 34 6.92 -2.52 -3.49
CA VAL A 34 8.33 -2.46 -3.89
C VAL A 34 9.24 -3.02 -2.79
N THR A 35 8.88 -2.84 -1.51
CA THR A 35 9.65 -3.30 -0.36
C THR A 35 10.14 -4.76 -0.47
N PRO A 36 9.29 -5.78 -0.72
CA PRO A 36 9.75 -7.16 -0.78
C PRO A 36 10.66 -7.47 -1.97
N TRP A 37 10.59 -6.68 -3.05
CA TRP A 37 11.48 -6.82 -4.21
C TRP A 37 12.83 -6.13 -4.03
N LEU A 38 12.98 -5.28 -3.02
CA LEU A 38 14.24 -4.61 -2.75
C LEU A 38 15.24 -5.63 -2.17
N LEU A 39 16.40 -5.74 -2.79
CA LEU A 39 17.48 -6.62 -2.36
C LEU A 39 18.39 -5.86 -1.39
N TRP A 40 18.47 -6.32 -0.15
CA TRP A 40 19.37 -5.80 0.87
C TRP A 40 20.46 -6.84 1.15
N ASN A 41 21.72 -6.46 0.93
CA ASN A 41 22.89 -7.34 1.13
C ASN A 41 22.79 -8.69 0.39
N GLY A 42 22.21 -8.68 -0.82
CA GLY A 42 22.02 -9.87 -1.68
C GLY A 42 20.79 -10.73 -1.35
N ARG A 43 19.91 -10.29 -0.43
CA ARG A 43 18.68 -11.02 -0.06
C ARG A 43 17.47 -10.08 -0.08
N PRO A 44 16.26 -10.55 -0.41
CA PRO A 44 15.05 -9.73 -0.33
C PRO A 44 14.85 -9.14 1.08
N VAL A 45 14.40 -7.89 1.15
CA VAL A 45 14.12 -7.17 2.41
C VAL A 45 13.08 -7.87 3.27
N ALA A 46 12.12 -8.57 2.65
CA ALA A 46 11.17 -9.44 3.32
C ALA A 46 11.40 -10.89 2.85
N LEU A 47 12.28 -11.62 3.53
CA LEU A 47 12.60 -13.02 3.24
C LEU A 47 12.20 -13.90 4.43
N LEU A 48 11.32 -14.87 4.18
CA LEU A 48 10.96 -15.90 5.14
C LEU A 48 11.88 -17.10 4.97
N ASP A 49 12.88 -17.22 5.83
CA ASP A 49 13.80 -18.36 5.85
C ASP A 49 13.17 -19.50 6.66
N LEU A 50 12.43 -20.35 5.95
CA LEU A 50 11.78 -21.54 6.50
C LEU A 50 12.77 -22.59 7.05
N PRO A 51 13.90 -22.90 6.38
CA PRO A 51 14.83 -23.92 6.86
C PRO A 51 15.53 -23.52 8.16
N GLY A 52 15.95 -22.26 8.28
CA GLY A 52 16.59 -21.72 9.48
C GLY A 52 15.60 -21.19 10.51
N ARG A 53 14.29 -21.20 10.20
CA ARG A 53 13.19 -20.69 11.03
C ARG A 53 13.39 -19.21 11.40
N LYS A 54 13.84 -18.39 10.44
CA LYS A 54 14.12 -16.96 10.62
C LYS A 54 13.24 -16.11 9.72
N VAL A 55 12.83 -14.96 10.23
CA VAL A 55 12.15 -13.95 9.42
C VAL A 55 13.08 -12.77 9.24
N HIS A 56 13.50 -12.53 8.00
CA HIS A 56 14.30 -11.35 7.65
C HIS A 56 13.36 -10.25 7.17
N LEU A 57 13.32 -9.15 7.91
CA LEU A 57 12.43 -8.01 7.68
C LEU A 57 13.27 -6.73 7.79
N PHE A 58 13.46 -6.01 6.68
CA PHE A 58 14.20 -4.73 6.65
C PHE A 58 15.62 -4.82 7.25
N GLY A 59 16.28 -5.96 7.05
CA GLY A 59 17.62 -6.24 7.61
C GLY A 59 17.61 -6.72 9.07
N TRP A 60 16.47 -6.70 9.75
CA TRP A 60 16.31 -7.34 11.06
C TRP A 60 15.98 -8.81 10.88
N THR A 61 16.55 -9.65 11.76
CA THR A 61 16.30 -11.09 11.75
C THR A 61 15.55 -11.44 13.03
N PHE A 62 14.30 -11.84 12.89
CA PHE A 62 13.49 -12.36 13.98
C PHE A 62 13.67 -13.86 14.07
N TRP A 63 13.92 -14.32 15.30
CA TRP A 63 14.02 -15.73 15.66
C TRP A 63 12.83 -16.05 16.56
N PRO A 64 12.17 -17.20 16.38
CA PRO A 64 11.12 -17.66 17.29
C PRO A 64 11.69 -18.07 18.66
#